data_AF-A0A6G2DBW1-F1
#
_entry.id   AF-A0A6G2DBW1-F1
#
_cell.length_a   1.000
_cell.length_b   1.000
_cell.length_c   1.000
_cell.angle_alpha   90.00
_cell.angle_beta   90.00
_cell.angle_gamma   90.00
#
_symmetry.space_group_name_H-M   'P 1'
#
loop_
_entity.id
_entity.type
_entity.pdbx_description
1 polymer ?
#
loop_
_entity_poly.entity_id
_entity_poly.type
_entity_poly.pdbx_seq_one_letter_code
_entity_poly.pdbx_strand_id
1 'polypeptide(L)'
;VDIAEVLERQAEIEAAMQAANESNGYSDFVLMITDIVNSNSEILALGANMDKVEAAFNFKLENNHAFLAGAVSRKKQVVPQLTESFNA
;
A
#
# COMPACT_ATOMS: atom_id res chain seq x y z
N VAL A 1 13.70 -7.91 -5.92
CA VAL A 1 13.38 -6.82 -6.87
C VAL A 1 13.54 -5.57 -6.08
N ASP A 2 14.28 -4.58 -6.59
CA ASP A 2 14.61 -3.40 -5.80
C ASP A 2 13.36 -2.51 -5.64
N ILE A 3 13.07 -2.13 -4.39
CA ILE A 3 11.96 -1.22 -4.07
C ILE A 3 12.25 0.17 -4.64
N ALA A 4 13.53 0.59 -4.64
CA ALA A 4 13.94 1.91 -5.09
C ALA A 4 13.59 2.14 -6.58
N GLU A 5 13.80 1.14 -7.43
CA GLU A 5 13.48 1.21 -8.87
C GLU A 5 11.98 1.44 -9.11
N VAL A 6 11.12 0.84 -8.27
CA VAL A 6 9.66 1.03 -8.37
C VAL A 6 9.25 2.39 -7.82
N LEU A 7 9.90 2.87 -6.74
CA LEU A 7 9.67 4.19 -6.17
C LEU A 7 10.10 5.33 -7.10
N GLU A 8 11.12 5.16 -7.95
CA GLU A 8 11.45 6.15 -8.99
C GLU A 8 10.27 6.42 -9.94
N ARG A 9 9.38 5.43 -10.10
CA ARG A 9 8.18 5.51 -10.92
C ARG A 9 6.92 5.81 -10.11
N GLN A 10 7.06 6.19 -8.85
CA GLN A 10 5.94 6.43 -7.94
C GLN A 10 4.92 7.41 -8.56
N ALA A 11 5.36 8.53 -9.11
CA ALA A 11 4.43 9.50 -9.71
C ALA A 11 3.60 8.91 -10.88
N GLU A 12 4.19 8.06 -11.72
CA GLU A 12 3.46 7.36 -12.79
C GLU A 12 2.48 6.35 -12.23
N ILE A 13 2.90 5.61 -11.19
CA ILE A 13 2.08 4.60 -10.52
C ILE A 13 0.90 5.26 -9.80
N GLU A 14 1.13 6.38 -9.12
CA GLU A 14 0.09 7.15 -8.44
C GLU A 14 -0.95 7.66 -9.44
N ALA A 15 -0.52 8.21 -10.58
CA ALA A 15 -1.42 8.63 -11.64
C ALA A 15 -2.25 7.46 -12.19
N ALA A 16 -1.62 6.29 -12.39
CA ALA A 16 -2.32 5.09 -12.84
C ALA A 16 -3.29 4.53 -11.79
N MET A 17 -2.92 4.57 -10.50
CA MET A 17 -3.78 4.19 -9.38
C MET A 17 -4.98 5.12 -9.28
N GLN A 18 -4.78 6.43 -9.42
CA GLN A 18 -5.87 7.40 -9.39
C GLN A 18 -6.82 7.19 -10.58
N ALA A 19 -6.30 6.99 -11.79
CA ALA A 19 -7.11 6.65 -12.95
C ALA A 19 -7.88 5.33 -12.76
N ALA A 20 -7.25 4.32 -12.14
CA ALA A 20 -7.91 3.06 -11.82
C ALA A 20 -9.01 3.23 -10.75
N ASN A 21 -8.80 4.09 -9.75
CA ASN A 21 -9.80 4.42 -8.74
C ASN A 21 -11.02 5.08 -9.36
N GLU A 22 -10.81 6.08 -10.22
CA GLU A 22 -11.88 6.77 -10.93
C GLU A 22 -12.62 5.84 -11.90
N SER A 23 -11.89 5.01 -12.64
CA SER A 23 -12.48 4.10 -13.63
C SER A 23 -13.28 2.95 -13.02
N ASN A 24 -12.88 2.46 -11.84
CA ASN A 24 -13.52 1.30 -11.21
C ASN A 24 -14.37 1.67 -9.99
N GLY A 25 -14.36 2.93 -9.57
CA GLY A 25 -15.05 3.40 -8.37
C GLY A 25 -14.45 2.86 -7.07
N TYR A 26 -13.13 2.62 -7.03
CA TYR A 26 -12.46 2.21 -5.80
C TYR A 26 -12.31 3.39 -4.85
N SER A 27 -12.69 3.22 -3.59
CA SER A 27 -12.47 4.23 -2.55
C SER A 27 -11.00 4.34 -2.14
N ASP A 28 -10.31 3.19 -2.16
CA ASP A 28 -8.95 3.04 -1.69
C ASP A 28 -8.22 1.99 -2.54
N PHE A 29 -6.97 2.28 -2.86
CA PHE A 29 -6.08 1.39 -3.61
C PHE A 29 -4.79 1.25 -2.84
N VAL A 30 -4.42 0.00 -2.56
CA VAL A 30 -3.19 -0.33 -1.85
C VAL A 30 -2.34 -1.21 -2.76
N LEU A 31 -1.20 -0.67 -3.17
CA LEU A 31 -0.16 -1.38 -3.89
C LEU A 31 0.89 -1.88 -2.89
N MET A 32 1.26 -3.15 -3.00
CA MET A 32 2.32 -3.76 -2.19
C MET A 32 3.49 -4.12 -3.11
N ILE A 33 4.62 -3.45 -2.91
CA ILE A 33 5.87 -3.68 -3.63
C ILE A 33 6.73 -4.58 -2.78
N THR A 34 6.65 -5.89 -3.02
CA THR A 34 7.41 -6.89 -2.26
C THR A 34 8.80 -7.10 -2.85
N ASP A 35 9.83 -6.83 -2.07
CA ASP A 35 11.16 -7.31 -2.35
C ASP A 35 11.30 -8.78 -1.96
N ILE A 36 11.25 -9.65 -2.97
CA ILE A 36 11.45 -11.10 -2.83
C ILE A 36 12.84 -11.50 -2.32
N VAL A 37 13.84 -10.62 -2.40
CA VAL A 37 15.22 -10.92 -1.96
C VAL A 37 15.35 -10.70 -0.47
N ASN A 38 14.92 -9.53 0.02
CA ASN A 38 14.99 -9.18 1.45
C ASN A 38 13.73 -9.55 2.24
N SER A 39 12.69 -10.10 1.59
CA SER A 39 11.40 -10.46 2.20
C SER A 39 10.71 -9.28 2.92
N ASN A 40 10.89 -8.07 2.38
CA ASN A 40 10.24 -6.86 2.87
C ASN A 40 9.23 -6.35 1.83
N SER A 41 8.28 -5.53 2.24
CA SER A 41 7.40 -4.85 1.30
C SER A 41 7.32 -3.37 1.57
N GLU A 42 7.27 -2.57 0.51
CA GLU A 42 6.78 -1.20 0.57
C GLU A 42 5.27 -1.22 0.30
N ILE A 43 4.51 -0.44 1.04
CA ILE A 43 3.09 -0.22 0.81
C ILE A 43 2.93 1.18 0.25
N LEU A 44 2.33 1.29 -0.94
CA LEU A 44 1.89 2.56 -1.52
C LEU A 44 0.36 2.57 -1.49
N ALA A 45 -0.24 3.51 -0.77
CA ALA A 45 -1.68 3.60 -0.63
C ALA A 45 -2.18 4.94 -1.17
N LEU A 46 -3.29 4.91 -1.90
CA LEU A 46 -3.98 6.10 -2.40
C LEU A 46 -5.47 5.92 -2.27
N GLY A 47 -6.15 6.89 -1.67
CA GLY A 47 -7.58 6.81 -1.44
C GLY A 47 -8.10 7.84 -0.46
N ALA A 48 -9.36 7.70 -0.11
CA ALA A 48 -10.02 8.58 0.85
C ALA A 48 -9.73 8.20 2.31
N ASN A 49 -9.35 6.95 2.58
CA ASN A 49 -9.21 6.39 3.94
C ASN A 49 -7.76 6.01 4.27
N MET A 50 -6.80 6.88 3.96
CA MET A 50 -5.37 6.62 4.24
C MET A 50 -5.11 6.43 5.74
N ASP A 51 -5.86 7.15 6.59
CA ASP A 51 -5.80 7.01 8.06
C ASP A 51 -6.08 5.56 8.52
N LYS A 52 -6.96 4.84 7.82
CA LYS A 52 -7.28 3.44 8.12
C LYS A 52 -6.15 2.50 7.69
N VAL A 53 -5.43 2.83 6.63
CA VAL A 53 -4.25 2.06 6.22
C VAL A 53 -3.13 2.27 7.24
N GLU A 54 -2.90 3.50 7.69
CA GLU A 54 -1.94 3.80 8.75
C GLU A 54 -2.27 3.06 10.05
N ALA A 55 -3.55 3.10 10.48
CA ALA A 55 -4.01 2.41 11.68
C ALA A 55 -3.89 0.88 11.58
N ALA A 56 -4.19 0.29 10.42
CA ALA A 56 -4.10 -1.15 10.19
C ALA A 56 -2.69 -1.70 10.43
N PHE A 57 -1.66 -0.94 10.05
CA PHE A 57 -0.28 -1.41 10.10
C PHE A 57 0.59 -0.69 11.14
N ASN A 58 -0.01 0.24 11.88
CA ASN A 58 0.64 1.06 12.89
C ASN A 58 1.91 1.77 12.36
N PHE A 59 1.85 2.26 11.12
CA PHE A 59 2.87 3.10 10.48
C PHE A 59 2.26 4.42 10.02
N LYS A 60 3.11 5.38 9.66
CA LYS A 60 2.69 6.59 8.94
C LYS A 60 3.09 6.50 7.49
N LEU A 61 2.19 6.93 6.60
CA LEU A 61 2.46 7.09 5.18
C LEU A 61 3.23 8.39 4.99
N GLU A 62 4.47 8.29 4.55
CA GLU A 62 5.26 9.43 4.12
C GLU A 62 5.24 9.45 2.58
N ASN A 63 4.79 10.55 1.98
CA ASN A 63 4.56 10.62 0.52
C ASN A 63 3.70 9.46 -0.01
N ASN A 64 2.58 9.15 0.64
CA ASN A 64 1.66 8.07 0.26
C ASN A 64 2.22 6.64 0.32
N HIS A 65 3.47 6.45 0.78
CA HIS A 65 4.08 5.14 0.94
C HIS A 65 4.62 4.90 2.35
N ALA A 66 4.79 3.64 2.73
CA ALA A 66 5.38 3.23 3.99
C ALA A 66 6.08 1.88 3.88
N PHE A 67 7.21 1.76 4.57
CA PHE A 67 7.98 0.53 4.61
C PHE A 67 7.39 -0.45 5.62
N LEU A 68 7.12 -1.67 5.16
CA LEU A 68 6.56 -2.76 5.96
C LEU A 68 7.53 -3.95 5.98
N ALA A 69 8.34 -4.00 7.04
CA ALA A 69 9.33 -5.06 7.25
C ALA A 69 8.66 -6.43 7.43
N GLY A 70 9.14 -7.46 6.71
CA GLY A 70 8.68 -8.84 6.87
C GLY A 70 7.27 -9.14 6.35
N ALA A 71 6.61 -8.19 5.68
CA ALA A 71 5.35 -8.45 4.99
C ALA A 71 5.62 -9.10 3.63
N VAL A 72 5.16 -10.34 3.48
CA VAL A 72 5.25 -11.11 2.22
C VAL A 72 3.92 -11.78 1.85
N SER A 73 2.93 -11.75 2.75
CA SER A 73 1.68 -12.47 2.61
C SER A 73 0.46 -11.54 2.69
N ARG A 74 -0.13 -11.25 1.53
CA ARG A 74 -1.37 -10.48 1.45
C ARG A 74 -2.52 -11.08 2.27
N LYS A 75 -2.73 -12.40 2.21
CA LYS A 75 -3.86 -13.09 2.88
C LYS A 75 -3.75 -13.11 4.41
N LYS A 76 -2.53 -13.19 4.95
CA LYS A 76 -2.33 -13.32 6.40
C LYS A 76 -1.96 -12.00 7.07
N GLN A 77 -1.24 -11.12 6.38
CA GLN A 77 -0.63 -9.95 6.99
C GLN A 77 -1.32 -8.64 6.57
N VAL A 78 -1.91 -8.58 5.37
CA VAL A 78 -2.49 -7.33 4.82
C VAL A 78 -4.01 -7.28 4.98
N VAL A 79 -4.71 -8.32 4.51
CA VAL A 79 -6.18 -8.35 4.49
C VAL A 79 -6.81 -8.25 5.89
N PRO A 80 -6.36 -9.02 6.91
CA PRO A 80 -6.97 -8.95 8.24
C PRO A 80 -6.82 -7.58 8.90
N GLN A 81 -5.62 -7.00 8.82
CA GLN A 81 -5.31 -5.69 9.40
C GLN A 81 -6.14 -4.56 8.78
N LEU A 82 -6.24 -4.54 7.45
CA LEU A 82 -7.11 -3.59 6.75
C LEU A 82 -8.57 -3.83 7.10
N THR A 83 -9.02 -5.08 7.15
CA THR A 83 -10.42 -5.40 7.48
C THR A 83 -10.78 -4.92 8.89
N GLU A 84 -9.89 -5.11 9.85
CA GLU A 84 -10.07 -4.67 11.24
C GLU A 84 -10.12 -3.15 11.32
N SER A 85 -9.17 -2.45 10.69
CA SER A 85 -9.17 -0.97 10.69
C SER A 85 -10.33 -0.35 9.90
N PHE A 86 -10.87 -1.04 8.90
CA PHE A 86 -12.01 -0.53 8.13
C PHE A 86 -13.35 -0.76 8.80
N ASN A 87 -13.46 -1.79 9.64
CA ASN A 87 -14.65 -2.09 10.45
C ASN A 87 -14.67 -1.38 11.81
N ALA A 88 -13.56 -0.77 12.22
CA ALA A 88 -13.45 0.03 13.43
C ALA A 88 -14.16 1.39 13.31
#